data_AF-A0A820BYR3-F1
#
_entry.id   AF-A0A820BYR3-F1
#
_cell.length_a   1.000
_cell.length_b   1.000
_cell.length_c   1.000
_cell.angle_alpha   90.00
_cell.angle_beta   90.00
_cell.angle_gamma   90.00
#
_symmetry.space_group_name_H-M   'P 1'
#
loop_
_entity.id
_entity.type
_entity.pdbx_description
1 polymer ?
#
loop_
_entity_poly.entity_id
_entity_poly.type
_entity_poly.pdbx_seq_one_letter_code
_entity_poly.pdbx_strand_id
1 'polypeptide(L)'
;MHYPFSFFVLTILSTFTIVNGQICTPDPCANGGQCVPINAGTDYYCDCLPGLPLGGKDCDVLITTTTTTTLPTPCSSGPCENGGACTNAGSNTYVCTCGALT
;
A
#
# COMPACT_ATOMS: atom_id res chain seq x y z
N MET A 1 10.63 10.96 49.92
CA MET A 1 10.60 10.37 48.57
C MET A 1 9.80 9.06 48.62
N HIS A 2 8.55 9.10 48.17
CA HIS A 2 7.70 7.92 47.86
C HIS A 2 6.38 8.45 47.27
N TYR A 3 6.06 8.08 46.03
CA TYR A 3 4.73 8.32 45.43
C TYR A 3 3.84 7.11 45.73
N PRO A 4 2.65 7.27 46.34
CA PRO A 4 1.77 6.14 46.60
C PRO A 4 0.76 5.96 45.46
N PHE A 5 0.66 4.72 44.99
CA PHE A 5 -0.30 4.25 44.00
C PHE A 5 -1.71 4.05 44.59
N SER A 6 -2.71 4.18 43.72
CA SER A 6 -4.04 3.54 43.77
C SER A 6 -5.13 4.22 44.61
N PHE A 7 -6.21 4.67 43.95
CA PHE A 7 -7.63 4.35 44.22
C PHE A 7 -8.56 5.36 43.55
N PHE A 8 -8.90 5.16 42.27
CA PHE A 8 -10.24 5.45 41.73
C PHE A 8 -10.39 4.75 40.36
N VAL A 9 -10.82 3.49 40.38
CA VAL A 9 -11.20 2.73 39.19
C VAL A 9 -12.64 2.28 39.41
N LEU A 10 -13.59 2.86 38.65
CA LEU A 10 -14.91 2.24 38.48
C LEU A 10 -15.55 2.65 37.13
N THR A 11 -15.60 1.65 36.21
CA THR A 11 -16.63 1.38 35.18
C THR A 11 -16.76 2.42 34.05
N ILE A 12 -16.34 2.22 32.79
CA ILE A 12 -16.61 1.12 31.83
C ILE A 12 -15.67 1.28 30.60
N LEU A 13 -15.02 0.19 30.17
CA LEU A 13 -14.14 0.00 29.00
C LEU A 13 -13.19 1.14 28.53
N SER A 14 -11.90 0.82 28.69
CA SER A 14 -10.78 1.11 27.78
C SER A 14 -9.74 2.10 28.30
N THR A 15 -8.51 1.63 28.21
CA THR A 15 -7.25 2.33 28.34
C THR A 15 -7.07 3.39 27.25
N PHE A 16 -7.96 4.38 27.16
CA PHE A 16 -7.89 5.46 26.18
C PHE A 16 -6.79 6.49 26.57
N THR A 17 -5.55 6.05 26.65
CA THR A 17 -4.42 6.90 26.31
C THR A 17 -4.22 6.79 24.80
N ILE A 18 -5.11 7.37 23.99
CA ILE A 18 -4.76 7.69 22.60
C ILE A 18 -3.70 8.79 22.69
N VAL A 19 -2.44 8.39 22.83
CA VAL A 19 -1.33 9.31 22.62
C VAL A 19 -1.23 9.46 21.10
N ASN A 20 -1.73 10.58 20.59
CA ASN A 20 -1.84 10.97 19.19
C ASN A 20 -0.48 11.07 18.43
N GLY A 21 0.56 10.34 18.83
CA GLY A 21 1.89 10.44 18.23
C GLY A 21 2.92 9.39 18.64
N GLN A 22 2.58 8.39 19.46
CA GLN A 22 3.54 7.31 19.79
C GLN A 22 3.93 6.51 18.54
N ILE A 23 3.00 6.31 17.61
CA ILE A 23 3.27 5.54 16.39
C ILE A 23 4.19 6.26 15.39
N CYS A 24 4.37 7.57 15.54
CA CYS A 24 5.35 8.35 14.80
C CYS A 24 6.63 8.63 15.61
N THR A 25 6.83 7.94 16.74
CA THR A 25 7.99 8.15 17.60
C THR A 25 8.60 6.81 18.04
N PRO A 26 9.72 6.37 17.44
CA PRO A 26 10.51 7.07 16.41
C PRO A 26 9.77 7.17 15.06
N ASP A 27 10.15 8.13 14.23
CA ASP A 27 9.54 8.35 12.91
C ASP A 27 9.74 7.10 12.02
N PRO A 28 8.66 6.40 11.63
CA PRO A 28 8.76 5.23 10.77
C PRO A 28 9.01 5.60 9.31
N CYS A 29 8.78 6.84 8.92
CA CYS A 29 8.90 7.26 7.52
C CYS A 29 10.35 7.51 7.13
N ALA A 30 10.81 6.82 6.09
CA ALA A 30 12.14 7.00 5.53
C ALA A 30 12.23 8.24 4.63
N ASN A 31 13.47 8.64 4.33
CA ASN A 31 13.80 9.65 3.32
C ASN A 31 13.10 11.02 3.51
N GLY A 32 12.78 11.36 4.75
CA GLY A 32 12.13 12.62 5.10
C GLY A 32 10.63 12.67 4.87
N GLY A 33 9.98 11.52 4.63
CA GLY A 33 8.51 11.46 4.58
C GLY A 33 7.87 11.92 5.89
N GLN A 34 6.67 12.48 5.81
CA GLN A 34 5.95 12.97 6.99
C GLN A 34 5.06 11.88 7.57
N CYS A 35 5.31 11.46 8.81
CA CYS A 35 4.43 10.53 9.51
C CYS A 35 3.12 11.19 9.94
N VAL A 36 2.00 10.57 9.57
CA VAL A 36 0.65 10.99 9.97
C VAL A 36 -0.04 9.85 10.71
N PRO A 37 -0.33 10.01 12.02
CA PRO A 37 -1.06 9.00 12.77
C PRO A 37 -2.53 8.95 12.31
N ILE A 38 -3.04 7.74 12.09
CA ILE A 38 -4.42 7.44 11.72
C ILE A 38 -5.02 6.42 12.70
N ASN A 39 -6.29 6.05 12.54
CA ASN A 39 -6.95 5.05 13.39
C ASN A 39 -6.75 5.31 14.89
N ALA A 40 -6.97 6.55 15.33
CA ALA A 40 -6.76 6.95 16.72
C ALA A 40 -5.33 6.65 17.23
N GLY A 41 -4.31 6.80 16.38
CA GLY A 41 -2.90 6.60 16.75
C GLY A 41 -2.47 5.13 16.85
N THR A 42 -3.32 4.20 16.41
CA THR A 42 -2.98 2.76 16.34
C THR A 42 -2.36 2.36 15.01
N ASP A 43 -2.44 3.23 14.01
CA ASP A 43 -1.81 3.05 12.71
C ASP A 43 -1.28 4.41 12.18
N TYR A 44 -0.54 4.42 11.08
CA TYR A 44 0.03 5.61 10.46
C TYR A 44 -0.02 5.51 8.94
N TYR A 45 0.21 6.62 8.24
CA TYR A 45 0.68 6.59 6.86
C TYR A 45 1.83 7.59 6.71
N CYS A 46 2.71 7.34 5.75
CA CYS A 46 3.79 8.26 5.41
C CYS A 46 3.41 9.08 4.18
N ASP A 47 3.41 10.40 4.32
CA ASP A 47 3.31 11.32 3.19
C ASP A 47 4.70 11.52 2.59
N CYS A 48 4.99 10.80 1.51
CA CYS A 48 6.30 10.80 0.87
C CYS A 48 6.58 12.13 0.15
N LEU A 49 7.85 12.54 0.11
CA LEU A 49 8.25 13.80 -0.52
C LEU A 49 7.82 13.87 -2.00
N PRO A 50 7.12 14.94 -2.41
CA PRO A 50 6.77 15.13 -3.81
C PRO A 50 8.04 15.32 -4.65
N GLY A 51 8.08 14.70 -5.83
CA GLY A 51 9.21 14.80 -6.76
C GLY A 51 10.32 13.77 -6.54
N LEU A 52 10.23 12.93 -5.51
CA LEU A 52 11.06 11.74 -5.37
C LEU A 52 10.28 10.50 -5.81
N PRO A 53 10.88 9.57 -6.58
CA PRO A 53 10.25 8.32 -6.97
C PRO A 53 10.29 7.33 -5.79
N LEU A 54 9.71 7.69 -4.64
CA LEU A 54 9.69 6.88 -3.42
C LEU A 54 8.25 6.54 -3.04
N GLY A 55 8.04 5.35 -2.49
CA GLY A 55 6.76 4.90 -1.98
C GLY A 55 6.90 3.68 -1.08
N GLY A 56 5.88 2.83 -1.05
CA GLY A 56 5.73 1.85 0.02
C GLY A 56 5.10 2.47 1.26
N LYS A 57 4.85 1.66 2.29
CA LYS A 57 4.22 2.10 3.53
C LYS A 57 5.07 3.15 4.27
N ASP A 58 6.39 3.06 4.09
CA ASP A 58 7.41 3.79 4.86
C ASP A 58 8.29 4.69 3.98
N CYS A 59 7.92 4.94 2.71
CA CYS A 59 8.71 5.76 1.76
C CYS A 59 10.16 5.28 1.54
N ASP A 60 10.42 4.00 1.74
CA ASP A 60 11.73 3.35 1.61
C ASP A 60 11.88 2.59 0.28
N VAL A 61 10.80 2.45 -0.48
CA VAL A 61 10.80 1.77 -1.79
C VAL A 61 11.02 2.78 -2.90
N LEU A 62 12.08 2.60 -3.67
CA LEU A 62 12.29 3.32 -4.92
C LEU A 62 11.28 2.84 -5.97
N ILE A 63 10.30 3.67 -6.29
CA ILE A 63 9.40 3.52 -7.44
C ILE A 63 10.15 3.95 -8.69
N THR A 64 11.14 3.16 -9.09
CA THR A 64 11.48 3.16 -10.51
C THR A 64 10.24 2.66 -11.24
N THR A 65 9.94 3.23 -12.39
CA THR A 65 8.89 2.76 -13.31
C THR A 65 9.03 1.28 -13.74
N THR A 66 9.97 0.54 -13.13
CA THR A 66 10.22 -0.89 -13.21
C THR A 66 9.80 -1.70 -11.98
N THR A 67 9.28 -1.12 -10.88
CA THR A 67 8.27 -1.83 -10.07
C THR A 67 6.99 -1.82 -10.88
N THR A 68 7.09 -2.60 -11.95
CA THR A 68 6.05 -2.94 -12.87
C THR A 68 4.95 -3.59 -12.05
N THR A 69 3.94 -2.80 -11.71
CA THR A 69 2.59 -3.14 -12.18
C THR A 69 2.65 -3.27 -13.72
N THR A 70 3.44 -4.20 -14.24
CA THR A 70 3.12 -4.88 -15.50
C THR A 70 1.91 -5.67 -15.08
N LEU A 71 0.76 -5.00 -15.11
CA LEU A 71 -0.49 -5.69 -15.21
C LEU A 71 -0.27 -6.66 -16.37
N PRO A 72 -0.20 -7.97 -16.13
CA PRO A 72 0.01 -8.92 -17.21
C PRO A 72 -1.01 -8.60 -18.28
N THR A 73 -0.54 -8.26 -19.48
CA THR A 73 -1.48 -7.91 -20.55
C THR A 73 -2.37 -9.11 -20.81
N PRO A 74 -3.64 -8.91 -21.19
CA PRO A 74 -4.60 -10.00 -21.40
C PRO A 74 -4.09 -11.14 -22.30
N CYS A 75 -3.21 -10.87 -23.27
CA CYS A 75 -2.61 -11.91 -24.12
C CYS A 75 -1.42 -12.67 -23.50
N SER A 76 -0.91 -12.25 -22.35
CA SER A 76 0.30 -12.83 -21.72
C SER A 76 0.10 -14.27 -21.26
N SER A 77 -1.14 -14.67 -20.95
CA SER A 77 -1.50 -16.03 -20.57
C SER A 77 -1.87 -16.92 -21.76
N GLY A 78 -1.76 -16.43 -23.00
CA GLY A 78 -2.16 -17.16 -24.21
C GLY A 78 -3.63 -17.63 -24.21
N PRO A 79 -4.62 -16.75 -23.99
CA PRO A 79 -6.02 -17.15 -23.82
C PRO A 79 -6.75 -17.60 -25.10
N CYS A 80 -6.10 -17.56 -26.27
CA CYS A 80 -6.73 -17.92 -27.55
C CYS A 80 -6.44 -19.40 -27.90
N GLU A 81 -7.51 -20.20 -27.92
CA GLU A 81 -7.47 -21.62 -28.25
C GLU A 81 -7.38 -21.86 -29.77
N ASN A 82 -7.15 -23.12 -30.18
CA ASN A 82 -7.15 -23.57 -31.58
C ASN A 82 -6.16 -22.82 -32.50
N GLY A 83 -5.08 -22.28 -31.94
CA GLY A 83 -4.09 -21.51 -32.70
C GLY A 83 -4.56 -20.12 -33.13
N GLY A 84 -5.60 -19.56 -32.49
CA GLY A 84 -6.03 -18.18 -32.73
C GLY A 84 -4.97 -17.15 -32.33
N ALA A 85 -4.87 -16.06 -33.09
CA ALA A 85 -3.97 -14.95 -32.77
C ALA A 85 -4.61 -14.02 -31.72
N CYS A 86 -3.87 -13.75 -30.64
CA CYS A 86 -4.33 -12.85 -29.57
C CYS A 86 -3.89 -11.41 -29.81
N THR A 87 -4.81 -10.45 -29.63
CA THR A 87 -4.53 -9.02 -29.66
C THR A 87 -5.06 -8.33 -28.41
N ASN A 88 -4.27 -7.45 -27.79
CA ASN A 88 -4.70 -6.66 -26.63
C ASN A 88 -5.63 -5.54 -27.11
N ALA A 89 -6.86 -5.48 -26.59
CA ALA A 89 -7.91 -4.55 -27.02
C ALA A 89 -8.27 -3.49 -25.97
N GLY A 90 -7.51 -3.41 -24.88
CA GLY A 90 -7.70 -2.47 -23.77
C GLY A 90 -6.89 -2.88 -22.55
N SER A 91 -7.10 -2.19 -21.42
CA SER A 91 -6.31 -2.41 -20.19
C SER A 91 -6.47 -3.81 -19.59
N ASN A 92 -7.61 -4.49 -19.83
CA ASN A 92 -7.92 -5.83 -19.35
C ASN A 92 -8.70 -6.68 -20.38
N THR A 93 -8.70 -6.29 -21.65
CA THR A 93 -9.46 -6.96 -22.71
C THR A 93 -8.54 -7.48 -23.82
N TYR A 94 -8.93 -8.61 -24.41
CA TYR A 94 -8.27 -9.18 -25.58
C TYR A 94 -9.28 -9.55 -26.66
N VAL A 95 -8.81 -9.64 -27.89
CA VAL A 95 -9.54 -10.15 -29.05
C VAL A 95 -8.74 -11.29 -29.65
N CYS A 96 -9.40 -12.44 -29.82
CA CYS A 96 -8.85 -13.57 -30.57
C CYS A 96 -9.32 -13.51 -32.01
N THR A 97 -8.39 -13.62 -32.95
CA THR A 97 -8.70 -13.79 -34.36
C THR A 97 -8.36 -15.21 -34.77
N CYS A 98 -9.35 -15.94 -35.27
CA CYS A 98 -9.10 -17.22 -35.91
C CYS A 98 -8.43 -16.95 -37.26
N GLY A 99 -7.20 -17.40 -37.45
CA GLY A 99 -6.64 -17.52 -38.79
C GLY A 99 -7.51 -18.51 -39.57
N ALA A 100 -8.01 -18.11 -40.74
CA ALA A 100 -8.53 -19.10 -41.69
C ALA A 100 -7.36 -20.07 -41.97
N LEU A 101 -7.51 -21.33 -41.56
CA LEU A 101 -6.58 -22.39 -41.93
C LEU A 101 -6.58 -22.45 -43.46
N THR A 102 -5.50 -21.95 -44.07
CA THR A 102 -5.21 -22.16 -45.50
C THR A 102 -4.64 -23.54 -45.71
#